data_AF-A0A4Q5PD38-F1
#
_entry.id   AF-A0A4Q5PD38-F1
#
_cell.length_a   1.000
_cell.length_b   1.000
_cell.length_c   1.000
_cell.angle_alpha   90.00
_cell.angle_beta   90.00
_cell.angle_gamma   90.00
#
_symmetry.space_group_name_H-M   'P 1'
#
loop_
_entity.id
_entity.type
_entity.pdbx_description
1 polymer ?
#
loop_
_entity_poly.entity_id
_entity_poly.type
_entity_poly.pdbx_seq_one_letter_code
_entity_poly.pdbx_strand_id
1 'polypeptide(L)'
;MWSIKRNAGRLKKLEEIQEKTGIVTRIHSNYYYVDDYENTIWECMLRSRLKKEGVEPKVGDKVDISEFKIVTEDDVVKNYSAVINSIRPRMNEMLKPNVANIDQVIIVSSTYDPDFNPLLLDKFIVLAESHNITPVICVNKSDKIDEELKEYFEDVYESIGYKVVYTSAVENQGIEELLDHMVDKVSVLTGVSGAGKSSLINSIDPKLKLVVNEVSKNLGTGRHTTRHVSL
;
A
#
# COMPACT_ATOMS: atom_id res chain seq x y z
N MET A 1 -32.42 29.88 15.40
CA MET A 1 -31.00 29.68 15.74
C MET A 1 -30.53 28.48 14.91
N TRP A 2 -29.82 28.80 13.82
CA TRP A 2 -29.08 27.94 12.88
C TRP A 2 -29.79 26.74 12.23
N SER A 3 -30.63 27.07 11.23
CA SER A 3 -30.98 26.21 10.10
C SER A 3 -29.93 26.42 9.00
N ILE A 4 -29.12 25.40 8.71
CA ILE A 4 -28.18 25.42 7.58
C ILE A 4 -29.02 25.22 6.30
N LYS A 5 -29.34 26.35 5.66
CA LYS A 5 -29.90 26.40 4.31
C LYS A 5 -28.91 25.73 3.34
N ARG A 6 -29.45 24.80 2.55
CA ARG A 6 -28.85 24.29 1.32
C ARG A 6 -28.56 25.48 0.40
N ASN A 7 -27.30 25.92 0.32
CA ASN A 7 -26.83 26.67 -0.84
C ASN A 7 -26.27 25.66 -1.83
N ALA A 8 -27.13 25.28 -2.78
CA ALA A 8 -26.69 24.69 -4.04
C ALA A 8 -25.96 25.80 -4.84
N GLY A 9 -24.71 26.06 -4.47
CA GLY A 9 -23.78 26.84 -5.27
C GLY A 9 -23.59 26.10 -6.60
N ARG A 10 -24.05 26.73 -7.68
CA ARG A 10 -24.07 26.18 -9.03
C ARG A 10 -22.62 26.07 -9.53
N LEU A 11 -22.04 24.86 -9.45
CA LEU A 11 -20.74 24.54 -10.07
C LEU A 11 -20.83 24.90 -11.56
N LYS A 12 -20.05 25.92 -11.98
CA LYS A 12 -20.00 26.41 -13.35
C LYS A 12 -18.97 25.61 -14.15
N LYS A 13 -19.41 25.18 -15.35
CA LYS A 13 -18.66 24.71 -16.53
C LYS A 13 -17.32 24.01 -16.25
N LEU A 14 -17.34 22.68 -16.31
CA LEU A 14 -16.14 21.85 -16.40
C LEU A 14 -15.63 21.94 -17.84
N GLU A 15 -14.46 22.55 -18.05
CA GLU A 15 -13.72 22.40 -19.30
C GLU A 15 -12.69 21.29 -19.08
N GLU A 16 -12.72 20.29 -19.96
CA GLU A 16 -11.81 19.13 -19.95
C GLU A 16 -10.53 19.55 -20.66
N ILE A 17 -9.42 19.61 -19.92
CA ILE A 17 -8.20 20.31 -20.39
C ILE A 17 -7.15 19.32 -20.88
N GLN A 18 -6.98 18.19 -20.19
CA GLN A 18 -5.96 17.19 -20.52
C GLN A 18 -6.29 15.84 -19.89
N GLU A 19 -6.11 14.74 -20.64
CA GLU A 19 -6.14 13.39 -20.11
C GLU A 19 -4.75 13.01 -19.57
N LYS A 20 -4.73 12.46 -18.36
CA LYS A 20 -3.53 11.92 -17.70
C LYS A 20 -3.78 10.50 -17.23
N THR A 21 -2.72 9.73 -17.05
CA THR A 21 -2.77 8.41 -16.39
C THR A 21 -2.08 8.50 -15.04
N GLY A 22 -2.63 7.84 -14.04
CA GLY A 22 -2.03 7.77 -12.72
C GLY A 22 -2.41 6.50 -11.97
N ILE A 23 -1.93 6.41 -10.73
CA ILE A 23 -2.23 5.31 -9.81
C ILE A 23 -3.01 5.81 -8.61
N VAL A 24 -4.07 5.09 -8.23
CA VAL A 24 -4.82 5.41 -7.01
C VAL A 24 -3.95 5.08 -5.80
N THR A 25 -3.49 6.09 -5.08
CA THR A 25 -2.65 5.94 -3.88
C THR A 25 -3.46 5.91 -2.60
N ARG A 26 -4.63 6.55 -2.57
CA ARG A 26 -5.49 6.59 -1.37
C ARG A 26 -6.96 6.74 -1.74
N ILE A 27 -7.84 6.15 -0.93
CA ILE A 27 -9.29 6.28 -1.09
C ILE A 27 -9.89 6.80 0.21
N HIS A 28 -10.69 7.88 0.12
CA HIS A 28 -11.40 8.43 1.26
C HIS A 28 -12.84 8.83 0.87
N SER A 29 -13.81 8.09 1.38
CA SER A 29 -15.23 8.27 1.04
C SER A 29 -15.49 8.15 -0.48
N ASN A 30 -15.82 9.26 -1.14
CA ASN A 30 -16.05 9.31 -2.60
C ASN A 30 -14.88 9.94 -3.37
N TYR A 31 -13.78 10.20 -2.68
CA TYR A 31 -12.57 10.81 -3.24
C TYR A 31 -11.47 9.76 -3.40
N TYR A 32 -10.79 9.84 -4.53
CA TYR A 32 -9.68 8.97 -4.91
C TYR A 32 -8.48 9.86 -5.15
N TYR A 33 -7.39 9.62 -4.43
CA TYR A 33 -6.15 10.37 -4.62
C TYR A 33 -5.31 9.61 -5.63
N VAL A 34 -4.95 10.29 -6.72
CA VAL A 34 -4.25 9.69 -7.86
C VAL A 34 -2.91 10.38 -8.03
N ASP A 35 -1.82 9.62 -7.96
CA ASP A 35 -0.49 10.10 -8.32
C ASP A 35 -0.30 9.98 -9.84
N ASP A 36 0.05 11.08 -10.50
CA ASP A 36 0.28 11.13 -11.94
C ASP A 36 1.72 10.77 -12.37
N TYR A 37 2.55 10.29 -11.43
CA TYR A 37 3.97 9.99 -11.61
C TYR A 37 4.85 11.23 -11.88
N GLU A 38 4.27 12.43 -11.93
CA GLU A 38 4.96 13.70 -12.13
C GLU A 38 5.04 14.50 -10.81
N ASN A 39 4.95 13.81 -9.67
CA ASN A 39 4.88 14.36 -8.31
C ASN A 39 3.62 15.19 -8.01
N THR A 40 2.52 14.97 -8.75
CA THR A 40 1.24 15.62 -8.46
C THR A 40 0.20 14.61 -7.97
N ILE A 41 -0.33 14.86 -6.78
CA ILE A 41 -1.47 14.10 -6.25
C ILE A 41 -2.78 14.82 -6.59
N TRP A 42 -3.60 14.18 -7.40
CA TRP A 42 -4.91 14.65 -7.83
C TRP A 42 -6.01 14.14 -6.92
N GLU A 43 -6.84 15.04 -6.39
CA GLU A 43 -8.08 14.65 -5.72
C GLU A 43 -9.17 14.40 -6.77
N CYS A 44 -9.49 13.14 -6.96
CA CYS A 44 -10.38 12.69 -8.03
C CYS A 44 -11.76 12.26 -7.52
N MET A 45 -12.78 12.49 -8.35
CA MET A 45 -14.09 11.84 -8.21
C MET A 45 -14.29 10.79 -9.30
N LEU A 46 -15.02 9.72 -8.99
CA LEU A 46 -15.38 8.73 -10.00
C LEU A 46 -16.50 9.26 -10.91
N ARG A 47 -16.33 9.16 -12.23
CA ARG A 47 -17.34 9.58 -13.22
C ARG A 47 -18.66 8.86 -12.96
N SER A 48 -19.78 9.60 -13.01
CA SER A 48 -21.11 9.08 -12.65
C SER A 48 -21.53 7.84 -13.46
N ARG A 49 -21.04 7.70 -14.69
CA ARG A 49 -21.27 6.50 -15.50
C ARG A 49 -20.66 5.24 -14.85
N LEU A 50 -19.40 5.31 -14.42
CA LEU A 50 -18.70 4.19 -13.78
C LEU A 50 -19.38 3.78 -12.46
N LYS A 51 -19.90 4.75 -11.70
CA LYS A 51 -20.71 4.47 -10.50
C LYS A 51 -21.96 3.63 -10.80
N LYS A 52 -22.64 3.92 -11.92
CA LYS A 52 -23.83 3.16 -12.34
C LYS A 52 -23.49 1.77 -12.85
N GLU A 53 -22.29 1.61 -13.41
CA GLU A 53 -21.75 0.32 -13.84
C GLU A 53 -21.23 -0.53 -12.65
N GLY A 54 -21.29 0.00 -11.42
CA GLY A 54 -20.84 -0.72 -10.22
C GLY A 54 -19.33 -0.82 -10.09
N VAL A 55 -18.58 0.05 -10.79
CA VAL A 55 -17.13 0.06 -10.75
C VAL A 55 -16.65 0.59 -9.40
N GLU A 56 -15.82 -0.21 -8.73
CA GLU A 56 -15.19 0.13 -7.45
C GLU A 56 -13.66 0.23 -7.62
N PRO A 57 -13.10 1.46 -7.68
CA PRO A 57 -11.66 1.65 -7.68
C PRO A 57 -11.02 1.13 -6.39
N LYS A 58 -9.81 0.58 -6.51
CA LYS A 58 -8.96 0.07 -5.45
C LYS A 58 -7.66 0.86 -5.40
N VAL A 59 -6.99 0.86 -4.25
CA VAL A 59 -5.61 1.37 -4.19
C VAL A 59 -4.74 0.50 -5.09
N GLY A 60 -3.83 1.13 -5.82
CA GLY A 60 -3.02 0.48 -6.86
C GLY A 60 -3.67 0.40 -8.24
N ASP A 61 -4.96 0.75 -8.39
CA ASP A 61 -5.58 0.83 -9.72
C ASP A 61 -4.90 1.90 -10.57
N LYS A 62 -4.54 1.52 -11.80
CA LYS A 62 -4.13 2.45 -12.84
C LYS A 62 -5.38 3.05 -13.47
N VAL A 63 -5.48 4.38 -13.49
CA VAL A 63 -6.68 5.11 -13.92
C VAL A 63 -6.34 6.20 -14.91
N ASP A 64 -7.27 6.49 -15.81
CA ASP A 64 -7.19 7.68 -16.66
C ASP A 64 -8.07 8.77 -16.06
N ILE A 65 -7.50 9.95 -15.89
CA ILE A 65 -8.13 11.10 -15.25
C ILE A 65 -8.18 12.28 -16.22
N SER A 66 -9.25 13.09 -16.10
CA SER A 66 -9.33 14.39 -16.75
C SER A 66 -9.33 15.50 -15.71
N GLU A 67 -8.40 16.44 -15.85
CA GLU A 67 -8.38 17.67 -15.05
C GLU A 67 -9.65 18.50 -15.30
N PHE A 68 -10.16 19.13 -14.23
CA PHE A 68 -11.11 20.22 -14.36
C PHE A 68 -10.74 21.37 -13.42
N LYS A 69 -10.94 22.59 -13.91
CA LYS A 69 -10.76 23.81 -13.12
C LYS A 69 -11.97 24.04 -12.22
N ILE A 70 -11.77 24.00 -10.91
CA ILE A 70 -12.74 24.54 -9.96
C ILE A 70 -12.45 26.02 -9.81
N VAL A 71 -13.36 26.87 -10.30
CA VAL A 71 -13.35 28.31 -10.03
C VAL A 71 -14.19 28.55 -8.77
N THR A 72 -13.56 28.99 -7.68
CA THR A 72 -14.30 29.41 -6.47
C THR A 72 -14.83 30.84 -6.63
N GLU A 73 -15.73 31.26 -5.73
CA GLU A 73 -16.29 32.63 -5.73
C GLU A 73 -15.21 33.72 -5.59
N ASP A 74 -14.05 33.37 -5.02
CA ASP A 74 -12.86 34.24 -4.88
C ASP A 74 -11.91 34.18 -6.10
N ASP A 75 -12.36 33.65 -7.25
CA ASP A 75 -11.55 33.42 -8.46
C ASP A 75 -10.31 32.51 -8.25
N VAL A 76 -10.26 31.75 -7.14
CA VAL A 76 -9.19 30.78 -6.90
C VAL A 76 -9.45 29.55 -7.76
N VAL A 77 -8.60 29.35 -8.76
CA VAL A 77 -8.61 28.14 -9.57
C VAL A 77 -7.83 27.04 -8.85
N LYS A 78 -8.50 25.95 -8.48
CA LYS A 78 -7.82 24.73 -8.03
C LYS A 78 -7.55 23.82 -9.24
N ASN A 79 -6.27 23.55 -9.51
CA ASN A 79 -5.79 22.68 -10.59
C ASN A 79 -5.44 21.26 -10.10
N TYR A 80 -5.95 20.81 -8.95
CA TYR A 80 -5.65 19.48 -8.40
C TYR A 80 -6.91 18.60 -8.27
N SER A 81 -7.96 18.94 -9.01
CA SER A 81 -9.22 18.20 -9.00
C SER A 81 -9.45 17.59 -10.38
N ALA A 82 -9.76 16.29 -10.41
CA ALA A 82 -9.94 15.55 -11.64
C ALA A 82 -11.08 14.52 -11.55
N VAL A 83 -11.51 14.00 -12.70
CA VAL A 83 -12.50 12.93 -12.76
C VAL A 83 -11.83 11.67 -13.29
N ILE A 84 -12.01 10.54 -12.61
CA ILE A 84 -11.61 9.22 -13.13
C ILE A 84 -12.59 8.82 -14.23
N ASN A 85 -12.07 8.64 -15.43
CA ASN A 85 -12.83 8.30 -16.65
C ASN A 85 -12.89 6.81 -16.89
N SER A 86 -11.82 6.09 -16.54
CA SER A 86 -11.64 4.66 -16.74
C SER A 86 -10.69 4.09 -15.70
N ILE A 87 -10.87 2.80 -15.41
CA ILE A 87 -9.89 1.97 -14.70
C ILE A 87 -9.26 1.05 -15.74
N ARG A 88 -7.93 1.00 -15.77
CA ARG A 88 -7.19 0.10 -16.66
C ARG A 88 -7.26 -1.35 -16.15
N PRO A 89 -7.07 -2.36 -17.01
CA PRO A 89 -7.08 -3.76 -16.60
C PRO A 89 -6.11 -4.03 -15.44
N ARG A 90 -6.58 -4.79 -14.44
CA ARG A 90 -5.76 -5.21 -13.29
C ARG A 90 -4.91 -6.42 -13.66
N MET A 91 -3.63 -6.42 -13.27
CA MET A 91 -2.77 -7.60 -13.40
C MET A 91 -3.04 -8.64 -12.30
N ASN A 92 -3.37 -8.18 -11.09
CA ASN A 92 -3.79 -8.97 -9.95
C ASN A 92 -4.57 -8.11 -8.96
N GLU A 93 -5.18 -8.74 -7.96
CA GLU A 93 -5.84 -8.05 -6.85
C GLU A 93 -5.96 -8.93 -5.60
N MET A 94 -5.98 -8.26 -4.45
CA MET A 94 -6.28 -8.86 -3.15
C MET A 94 -7.56 -8.25 -2.57
N LEU A 95 -8.33 -9.07 -1.86
CA LEU A 95 -9.53 -8.61 -1.13
C LEU A 95 -9.17 -8.00 0.23
N LYS A 96 -8.08 -8.47 0.85
CA LYS A 96 -7.61 -8.03 2.17
C LYS A 96 -6.06 -8.05 2.20
N PRO A 97 -5.39 -6.89 2.17
CA PRO A 97 -5.94 -5.54 1.98
C PRO A 97 -6.56 -5.39 0.58
N ASN A 98 -7.49 -4.44 0.42
CA ASN A 98 -8.18 -4.19 -0.86
C ASN A 98 -7.25 -3.38 -1.79
N VAL A 99 -6.36 -4.07 -2.49
CA VAL A 99 -5.30 -3.50 -3.34
C VAL A 99 -5.28 -4.25 -4.68
N ALA A 100 -4.96 -3.54 -5.76
CA ALA A 100 -4.75 -4.09 -7.10
C ALA A 100 -3.35 -3.76 -7.62
N ASN A 101 -2.93 -4.47 -8.66
CA ASN A 101 -1.65 -4.25 -9.36
C ASN A 101 -0.44 -4.27 -8.42
N ILE A 102 -0.38 -5.30 -7.58
CA ILE A 102 0.68 -5.54 -6.62
C ILE A 102 1.82 -6.24 -7.35
N ASP A 103 3.01 -5.63 -7.34
CA ASP A 103 4.20 -6.24 -7.95
C ASP A 103 4.77 -7.33 -7.04
N GLN A 104 4.78 -7.05 -5.73
CA GLN A 104 5.39 -7.94 -4.75
C GLN A 104 4.73 -7.90 -3.36
N VAL A 105 4.87 -9.00 -2.64
CA VAL A 105 4.52 -9.10 -1.22
C VAL A 105 5.80 -9.33 -0.43
N ILE A 106 6.12 -8.38 0.45
CA ILE A 106 7.22 -8.49 1.40
C ILE A 106 6.72 -9.26 2.63
N ILE A 107 7.14 -10.51 2.77
CA ILE A 107 6.75 -11.39 3.87
C ILE A 107 7.77 -11.22 5.01
N VAL A 108 7.41 -10.44 6.01
CA VAL A 108 8.26 -10.15 7.17
C VAL A 108 8.15 -11.28 8.18
N SER A 109 9.22 -12.03 8.33
CA SER A 109 9.43 -13.03 9.39
C SER A 109 10.44 -12.49 10.39
N SER A 110 10.33 -12.89 11.66
CA SER A 110 11.34 -12.59 12.68
C SER A 110 12.17 -13.82 12.99
N THR A 111 13.45 -13.59 13.30
CA THR A 111 14.36 -14.61 13.86
C THR A 111 14.01 -14.93 15.32
N TYR A 112 13.55 -13.93 16.09
CA TYR A 112 13.13 -14.09 17.48
C TYR A 112 11.94 -13.18 17.87
N ASP A 113 11.16 -13.58 18.88
CA ASP A 113 10.03 -12.82 19.45
C ASP A 113 9.02 -12.23 18.43
N PRO A 114 8.30 -13.03 17.64
CA PRO A 114 8.19 -14.49 17.76
C PRO A 114 9.29 -15.26 17.03
N ASP A 115 9.50 -16.51 17.45
CA ASP A 115 10.37 -17.46 16.75
C ASP A 115 9.92 -17.67 15.31
N PHE A 116 10.89 -17.97 14.45
CA PHE A 116 10.63 -18.27 13.05
C PHE A 116 9.69 -19.48 12.91
N ASN A 117 8.69 -19.34 12.03
CA ASN A 117 7.72 -20.40 11.76
C ASN A 117 7.67 -20.68 10.25
N PRO A 118 8.34 -21.75 9.77
CA PRO A 118 8.43 -22.05 8.34
C PRO A 118 7.05 -22.32 7.72
N LEU A 119 6.17 -23.03 8.42
CA LEU A 119 4.82 -23.32 7.91
C LEU A 119 3.98 -22.06 7.67
N LEU A 120 4.16 -21.01 8.47
CA LEU A 120 3.49 -19.73 8.25
C LEU A 120 4.09 -18.98 7.06
N LEU A 121 5.43 -18.99 6.91
CA LEU A 121 6.10 -18.40 5.76
C LEU A 121 5.63 -19.07 4.45
N ASP A 122 5.63 -20.40 4.39
CA ASP A 122 5.16 -21.17 3.24
C ASP A 122 3.73 -20.81 2.85
N LYS A 123 2.83 -20.66 3.84
CA LYS A 123 1.44 -20.25 3.59
C LYS A 123 1.35 -18.85 2.97
N PHE A 124 2.20 -17.92 3.38
CA PHE A 124 2.23 -16.58 2.79
C PHE A 124 2.80 -16.62 1.36
N ILE A 125 3.84 -17.42 1.11
CA ILE A 125 4.42 -17.62 -0.22
C ILE A 125 3.35 -18.21 -1.16
N VAL A 126 2.71 -19.31 -0.77
CA VAL A 126 1.63 -19.94 -1.57
C VAL A 126 0.49 -18.96 -1.85
N LEU A 127 0.12 -18.12 -0.87
CA LEU A 127 -0.90 -17.11 -1.08
C LEU A 127 -0.47 -16.07 -2.12
N ALA A 128 0.74 -15.53 -2.02
CA ALA A 128 1.26 -14.55 -2.98
C ALA A 128 1.32 -15.13 -4.40
N GLU A 129 1.90 -16.31 -4.55
CA GLU A 129 2.00 -17.03 -5.82
C GLU A 129 0.62 -17.33 -6.42
N SER A 130 -0.36 -17.74 -5.61
CA SER A 130 -1.74 -18.01 -6.08
C SER A 130 -2.44 -16.78 -6.66
N HIS A 131 -1.96 -15.58 -6.33
CA HIS A 131 -2.45 -14.31 -6.85
C HIS A 131 -1.54 -13.72 -7.96
N ASN A 132 -0.54 -14.46 -8.44
CA ASN A 132 0.50 -13.97 -9.37
C ASN A 132 1.19 -12.71 -8.82
N ILE A 133 1.61 -12.75 -7.56
CA ILE A 133 2.36 -11.68 -6.90
C ILE A 133 3.70 -12.25 -6.45
N THR A 134 4.79 -11.55 -6.74
CA THR A 134 6.15 -12.01 -6.41
C THR A 134 6.38 -11.96 -4.89
N PRO A 135 6.65 -13.08 -4.20
CA PRO A 135 7.02 -13.05 -2.79
C PRO A 135 8.50 -12.63 -2.63
N VAL A 136 8.75 -11.74 -1.66
CA VAL A 136 10.09 -11.42 -1.16
C VAL A 136 10.11 -11.70 0.33
N ILE A 137 11.06 -12.51 0.77
CA ILE A 137 11.18 -12.91 2.17
C ILE A 137 12.06 -11.89 2.89
N CYS A 138 11.52 -11.22 3.91
CA CYS A 138 12.26 -10.29 4.75
C CYS A 138 12.48 -10.94 6.12
N VAL A 139 13.71 -11.36 6.40
CA VAL A 139 14.11 -11.96 7.68
C VAL A 139 14.56 -10.85 8.61
N ASN A 140 13.61 -10.34 9.38
CA ASN A 140 13.83 -9.22 10.28
C ASN A 140 14.35 -9.67 11.65
N LYS A 141 14.94 -8.71 12.38
CA LYS A 141 15.67 -8.92 13.63
C LYS A 141 16.90 -9.83 13.44
N SER A 142 17.53 -9.72 12.28
CA SER A 142 18.72 -10.50 11.93
C SER A 142 19.93 -10.18 12.81
N ASP A 143 19.86 -9.17 13.69
CA ASP A 143 20.88 -8.86 14.70
C ASP A 143 21.16 -10.02 15.67
N LYS A 144 20.23 -10.99 15.77
CA LYS A 144 20.42 -12.23 16.55
C LYS A 144 20.16 -13.50 15.75
N ILE A 145 20.32 -13.46 14.43
CA ILE A 145 20.24 -14.69 13.64
C ILE A 145 21.41 -15.61 14.01
N ASP A 146 21.13 -16.89 14.20
CA ASP A 146 22.16 -17.92 14.31
C ASP A 146 22.50 -18.51 12.93
N GLU A 147 23.65 -19.19 12.84
CA GLU A 147 24.13 -19.74 11.57
C GLU A 147 23.19 -20.83 11.04
N GLU A 148 22.60 -21.65 11.91
CA GLU A 148 21.70 -22.75 11.52
C GLU A 148 20.43 -22.22 10.84
N LEU A 149 19.81 -21.17 11.40
CA LEU A 149 18.65 -20.53 10.80
C LEU A 149 19.01 -19.82 9.51
N LYS A 150 20.19 -19.21 9.42
CA LYS A 150 20.66 -18.57 8.19
C LYS A 150 20.87 -19.58 7.07
N GLU A 151 21.61 -20.67 7.33
CA GLU A 151 21.80 -21.78 6.40
C GLU A 151 20.46 -22.38 5.97
N TYR A 152 19.49 -22.51 6.89
CA TYR A 152 18.13 -22.96 6.55
C TYR A 152 17.46 -22.06 5.50
N PHE A 153 17.58 -20.73 5.59
CA PHE A 153 17.01 -19.84 4.59
C PHE A 153 17.69 -19.97 3.21
N GLU A 154 19.02 -20.08 3.22
CA GLU A 154 19.83 -20.27 2.00
C GLU A 154 19.46 -21.59 1.31
N ASP A 155 19.44 -22.70 2.05
CA ASP A 155 19.19 -24.04 1.53
C ASP A 155 17.74 -24.29 1.12
N VAL A 156 16.76 -23.67 1.78
CA VAL A 156 15.33 -23.96 1.54
C VAL A 156 14.69 -22.95 0.60
N TYR A 157 14.96 -21.65 0.76
CA TYR A 157 14.24 -20.62 0.01
C TYR A 157 15.09 -19.98 -1.08
N GLU A 158 16.34 -19.62 -0.79
CA GLU A 158 17.21 -19.02 -1.82
C GLU A 158 17.57 -20.05 -2.89
N SER A 159 17.83 -21.30 -2.51
CA SER A 159 18.16 -22.40 -3.44
C SER A 159 17.07 -22.67 -4.49
N ILE A 160 15.81 -22.37 -4.17
CA ILE A 160 14.66 -22.50 -5.07
C ILE A 160 14.26 -21.18 -5.74
N GLY A 161 15.07 -20.12 -5.57
CA GLY A 161 14.97 -18.87 -6.31
C GLY A 161 14.17 -17.76 -5.62
N TYR A 162 13.73 -17.93 -4.37
CA TYR A 162 13.10 -16.83 -3.64
C TYR A 162 14.15 -15.83 -3.16
N LYS A 163 13.85 -14.54 -3.31
CA LYS A 163 14.70 -13.49 -2.75
C LYS A 163 14.50 -13.42 -1.24
N VAL A 164 15.60 -13.56 -0.50
CA VAL A 164 15.66 -13.30 0.94
C VAL A 164 16.46 -12.01 1.18
N VAL A 165 15.95 -11.16 2.07
CA VAL A 165 16.60 -9.93 2.54
C VAL A 165 16.66 -9.98 4.05
N TYR A 166 17.86 -9.91 4.62
CA TYR A 166 18.07 -9.91 6.06
C TYR A 166 18.07 -8.48 6.58
N THR A 167 17.22 -8.17 7.56
CA THR A 167 17.10 -6.82 8.10
C THR A 167 17.14 -6.81 9.62
N SER A 168 17.65 -5.71 10.19
CA SER A 168 17.41 -5.37 11.59
C SER A 168 16.93 -3.93 11.66
N ALA A 169 15.64 -3.75 11.98
CA ALA A 169 15.09 -2.42 12.18
C ALA A 169 15.71 -1.69 13.39
N VAL A 170 16.25 -2.42 14.37
CA VAL A 170 16.87 -1.85 15.57
C VAL A 170 18.32 -1.42 15.32
N GLU A 171 19.07 -2.19 14.53
CA GLU A 171 20.45 -1.85 14.13
C GLU A 171 20.52 -1.09 12.79
N ASN A 172 19.37 -0.81 12.18
CA ASN A 172 19.23 -0.21 10.84
C ASN A 172 20.01 -0.97 9.74
N GLN A 173 20.08 -2.30 9.84
CA GLN A 173 20.78 -3.17 8.88
C GLN A 173 19.83 -3.68 7.80
N GLY A 174 20.32 -3.76 6.56
CA GLY A 174 19.57 -4.29 5.40
C GLY A 174 18.38 -3.44 4.95
N ILE A 175 18.14 -2.28 5.57
CA ILE A 175 17.02 -1.40 5.23
C ILE A 175 17.18 -0.80 3.84
N GLU A 176 18.41 -0.42 3.46
CA GLU A 176 18.72 0.11 2.13
C GLU A 176 18.52 -0.95 1.03
N GLU A 177 18.99 -2.19 1.26
CA GLU A 177 18.73 -3.30 0.33
C GLU A 177 17.23 -3.56 0.16
N LEU A 178 16.47 -3.59 1.27
CA LEU A 178 15.02 -3.75 1.21
C LEU A 178 14.35 -2.60 0.44
N LEU A 179 14.81 -1.37 0.64
CA LEU A 179 14.33 -0.18 -0.07
C LEU A 179 14.58 -0.27 -1.58
N ASP A 180 15.80 -0.61 -1.98
CA ASP A 180 16.17 -0.78 -3.39
C ASP A 180 15.28 -1.81 -4.09
N HIS A 181 14.89 -2.87 -3.38
CA HIS A 181 13.94 -3.85 -3.88
C HIS A 181 12.51 -3.32 -4.06
N MET A 182 12.13 -2.26 -3.35
CA MET A 182 10.80 -1.65 -3.37
C MET A 182 10.67 -0.47 -4.35
N VAL A 183 11.78 0.08 -4.85
CA VAL A 183 11.77 1.19 -5.82
C VAL A 183 10.92 0.84 -7.04
N ASP A 184 10.08 1.77 -7.45
CA ASP A 184 9.16 1.69 -8.60
C ASP A 184 8.18 0.50 -8.58
N LYS A 185 7.91 -0.08 -7.39
CA LYS A 185 7.01 -1.22 -7.22
C LYS A 185 5.92 -0.98 -6.20
N VAL A 186 4.72 -1.46 -6.51
CA VAL A 186 3.62 -1.60 -5.55
C VAL A 186 3.91 -2.79 -4.65
N SER A 187 4.35 -2.50 -3.42
CA SER A 187 4.79 -3.49 -2.45
C SER A 187 3.81 -3.60 -1.28
N VAL A 188 3.38 -4.82 -0.95
CA VAL A 188 2.53 -5.09 0.24
C VAL A 188 3.35 -5.76 1.32
N LEU A 189 3.40 -5.17 2.52
CA LEU A 189 4.06 -5.79 3.68
C LEU A 189 3.07 -6.69 4.46
N THR A 190 3.44 -7.95 4.65
CA THR A 190 2.68 -8.93 5.45
C THR A 190 3.59 -9.70 6.41
N GLY A 191 3.02 -10.55 7.27
CA GLY A 191 3.76 -11.35 8.24
C GLY A 191 3.13 -11.35 9.63
N VAL A 192 3.63 -12.20 10.52
CA VAL A 192 3.07 -12.38 11.87
C VAL A 192 3.17 -11.12 12.73
N SER A 193 2.27 -10.96 13.70
CA SER A 193 2.37 -9.88 14.69
C SER A 193 3.68 -10.01 15.46
N GLY A 194 4.34 -8.88 15.76
CA GLY A 194 5.66 -8.89 16.43
C GLY A 194 6.87 -9.09 15.51
N ALA A 195 6.68 -9.46 14.23
CA ALA A 195 7.78 -9.63 13.28
C ALA A 195 8.53 -8.32 12.94
N GLY A 196 8.00 -7.16 13.33
CA GLY A 196 8.64 -5.86 13.16
C GLY A 196 8.26 -5.07 11.89
N LYS A 197 7.15 -5.41 11.22
CA LYS A 197 6.61 -4.68 10.06
C LYS A 197 6.51 -3.16 10.26
N SER A 198 5.89 -2.72 11.36
CA SER A 198 5.75 -1.28 11.65
C SER A 198 7.09 -0.60 11.91
N SER A 199 8.03 -1.32 12.55
CA SER A 199 9.38 -0.82 12.78
C SER A 199 10.12 -0.64 11.45
N LEU A 200 10.05 -1.62 10.55
CA LEU A 200 10.62 -1.53 9.21
C LEU A 200 10.04 -0.35 8.42
N ILE A 201 8.72 -0.17 8.43
CA ILE A 201 8.07 0.96 7.73
C ILE A 201 8.58 2.29 8.29
N ASN A 202 8.75 2.41 9.62
CA ASN A 202 9.29 3.62 10.23
C ASN A 202 10.79 3.84 9.92
N SER A 203 11.57 2.77 9.74
CA SER A 203 12.96 2.89 9.29
C SER A 203 13.05 3.34 7.83
N ILE A 204 12.13 2.87 6.99
CA ILE A 204 12.02 3.21 5.56
C ILE A 204 11.55 4.65 5.35
N ASP A 205 10.45 5.03 5.99
CA ASP A 205 9.96 6.41 6.00
C ASP A 205 9.67 6.87 7.43
N PRO A 206 10.65 7.56 8.06
CA PRO A 206 10.50 8.09 9.41
C PRO A 206 9.35 9.09 9.57
N LYS A 207 8.80 9.63 8.48
CA LYS A 207 7.68 10.58 8.53
C LYS A 207 6.36 9.88 8.83
N LEU A 208 6.22 8.58 8.53
CA LEU A 208 4.98 7.82 8.76
C LEU A 208 4.65 7.63 10.24
N LYS A 209 5.66 7.61 11.13
CA LYS A 209 5.53 7.54 12.60
C LYS A 209 4.45 6.53 13.06
N LEU A 210 4.43 5.35 12.47
CA LEU A 210 3.50 4.30 12.84
C LEU A 210 3.71 3.89 14.30
N VAL A 211 2.61 3.61 15.00
CA VAL A 211 2.64 3.15 16.39
C VAL A 211 3.29 1.77 16.45
N VAL A 212 4.45 1.67 17.08
CA VAL A 212 5.14 0.42 17.40
C VAL A 212 4.90 0.14 18.88
N ASN A 213 3.86 -0.63 19.19
CA ASN A 213 3.65 -1.10 20.57
C ASN A 213 4.46 -2.39 20.78
N GLU A 214 5.06 -2.55 21.96
CA GLU A 214 5.61 -3.83 22.41
C GLU A 214 4.52 -4.90 22.35
N VAL A 215 4.90 -6.09 21.89
CA VAL A 215 4.01 -7.22 21.53
C VAL A 215 2.85 -7.35 22.52
N SER A 216 1.63 -7.04 22.07
CA SER A 216 0.44 -7.17 22.92
C SER A 216 0.22 -8.65 23.26
N LYS A 217 0.57 -9.02 24.49
CA LYS A 217 0.41 -10.36 25.10
C LYS A 217 -1.06 -10.81 25.29
N ASN A 218 -2.02 -10.23 24.58
CA ASN A 218 -3.43 -10.57 24.74
C ASN A 218 -3.99 -11.24 23.47
N LEU A 219 -4.17 -12.56 23.55
CA LEU A 219 -5.17 -13.28 22.76
C LEU A 219 -6.54 -12.63 22.98
N GLY A 220 -7.32 -12.54 21.89
CA GLY A 220 -8.77 -12.36 21.98
C GLY A 220 -9.28 -11.06 21.36
N THR A 221 -9.99 -11.20 20.24
CA THR A 221 -11.02 -10.27 19.75
C THR A 221 -10.58 -8.82 19.49
N GLY A 222 -10.33 -8.52 18.21
CA GLY A 222 -10.65 -7.25 17.55
C GLY A 222 -10.30 -5.94 18.25
N ARG A 223 -9.17 -5.34 17.89
CA ARG A 223 -9.08 -3.93 17.43
C ARG A 223 -7.64 -3.59 17.07
N HIS A 224 -7.51 -2.76 16.03
CA HIS A 224 -6.29 -2.16 15.49
C HIS A 224 -5.41 -3.05 14.60
N THR A 225 -5.98 -3.48 13.47
CA THR A 225 -5.20 -3.55 12.22
C THR A 225 -5.15 -2.15 11.61
N THR A 226 -3.98 -1.68 11.20
CA THR A 226 -3.84 -0.51 10.33
C THR A 226 -4.63 -0.79 9.05
N ARG A 227 -5.90 -0.34 9.01
CA ARG A 227 -6.77 -0.37 7.81
C ARG A 227 -6.49 0.83 6.91
N HIS A 228 -5.25 1.32 6.93
CA HIS A 228 -4.82 2.36 6.02
C HIS A 228 -4.11 1.64 4.87
N VAL A 229 -4.77 1.62 3.72
CA VAL A 229 -4.16 1.20 2.47
C VAL A 229 -3.80 2.51 1.77
N SER A 230 -2.52 2.82 1.76
CA SER A 230 -1.97 3.90 0.97
C SER A 230 -0.67 3.47 0.33
N LEU A 231 -0.42 3.98 -0.88
CA LEU A 231 0.90 3.98 -1.49
C LEU A 231 1.61 5.28 -1.13
#